data_AF-A0A915YZ34-F1
#
_entry.id   AF-A0A915YZ34-F1
#
_cell.length_a   1.000
_cell.length_b   1.000
_cell.length_c   1.000
_cell.angle_alpha   90.00
_cell.angle_beta   90.00
_cell.angle_gamma   90.00
#
_symmetry.space_group_name_H-M   'P 1'
#
loop_
_entity.id
_entity.type
_entity.pdbx_description
1 polymer ?
#
loop_
_entity_poly.entity_id
_entity_poly.type
_entity_poly.pdbx_seq_one_letter_code
_entity_poly.pdbx_strand_id
1 'polypeptide(L)'
;MKFSKDVSSSRRKSRKAHFSAPSSVRRKIMSAALSKELRDKYNTRSIPIRKDDEVRIVRGTFKGRDGKVLRVYRKRWVIHIDRISKEKISERVCWTEKTEF
;
A
#
# COMPACT_ATOMS: atom_id res chain seq x y z
N MET A 1 -18.57 -12.74 17.14
CA MET A 1 -18.16 -14.00 16.49
C MET A 1 -18.60 -13.97 15.03
N LYS A 2 -17.93 -14.67 14.11
CA LYS A 2 -18.41 -14.74 12.72
C LYS A 2 -19.59 -15.71 12.69
N PHE A 3 -20.73 -15.33 12.11
CA PHE A 3 -21.93 -16.18 12.06
C PHE A 3 -22.00 -17.06 10.80
N SER A 4 -21.35 -16.64 9.71
CA SER A 4 -21.32 -17.41 8.46
C SER A 4 -20.33 -18.57 8.52
N LYS A 5 -20.78 -19.77 8.12
CA LYS A 5 -19.97 -20.99 8.10
C LYS A 5 -18.94 -21.01 6.97
N ASP A 6 -19.22 -20.33 5.86
CA ASP A 6 -18.33 -20.29 4.68
C ASP A 6 -17.06 -19.47 4.90
N VAL A 7 -17.08 -18.55 5.86
CA VAL A 7 -15.94 -17.68 6.15
C VAL A 7 -15.02 -18.36 7.17
N SER A 8 -13.96 -18.99 6.66
CA SER A 8 -12.99 -19.64 7.53
C SER A 8 -12.30 -18.66 8.50
N SER A 9 -12.09 -19.09 9.76
CA SER A 9 -11.27 -18.40 10.77
C SER A 9 -9.83 -18.92 10.83
N SER A 10 -9.53 -20.00 10.10
CA SER A 10 -8.21 -20.63 10.11
C SER A 10 -7.11 -19.70 9.59
N ARG A 11 -6.06 -19.53 10.41
CA ARG A 11 -4.86 -18.75 10.09
C ARG A 11 -4.19 -19.23 8.80
N ARG A 12 -4.13 -20.54 8.57
CA ARG A 12 -3.47 -21.13 7.38
C ARG A 12 -4.18 -20.73 6.09
N LYS A 13 -5.51 -20.81 6.07
CA LYS A 13 -6.34 -20.45 4.91
C LYS A 13 -6.22 -18.95 4.60
N SER A 14 -6.32 -18.10 5.62
CA SER A 14 -6.18 -16.63 5.47
C SER A 14 -4.81 -16.22 4.92
N ARG A 15 -3.72 -16.76 5.48
CA ARG A 15 -2.36 -16.46 4.99
C ARG A 15 -2.15 -16.92 3.56
N LYS A 16 -2.61 -18.14 3.22
CA LYS A 16 -2.53 -18.66 1.85
C LYS A 16 -3.26 -17.73 0.89
N ALA A 17 -4.48 -17.31 1.22
CA ALA A 17 -5.26 -16.39 0.39
C ALA A 17 -4.56 -15.03 0.18
N HIS A 18 -3.93 -14.46 1.20
CA HIS A 18 -3.23 -13.18 1.09
C HIS A 18 -1.98 -13.28 0.19
N PHE A 19 -1.07 -14.23 0.46
CA PHE A 19 0.20 -14.30 -0.26
C PHE A 19 0.07 -14.85 -1.69
N SER A 20 -0.88 -15.75 -1.93
CA SER A 20 -1.15 -16.31 -3.27
C SER A 20 -2.17 -15.51 -4.09
N ALA A 21 -2.64 -14.36 -3.59
CA ALA A 21 -3.66 -13.56 -4.25
C ALA A 21 -3.26 -13.18 -5.70
N PRO A 22 -4.20 -13.26 -6.67
CA PRO A 22 -3.97 -12.77 -8.03
C PRO A 22 -3.91 -11.24 -8.08
N SER A 23 -3.41 -10.70 -9.19
CA SER A 23 -3.15 -9.26 -9.36
C SER A 23 -4.37 -8.37 -9.14
N SER A 24 -5.56 -8.81 -9.57
CA SER A 24 -6.83 -8.12 -9.40
C SER A 24 -7.23 -7.98 -7.92
N VAL A 25 -7.01 -9.04 -7.14
CA VAL A 25 -7.29 -9.06 -5.70
C VAL A 25 -6.24 -8.22 -4.95
N ARG A 26 -4.96 -8.33 -5.31
CA ARG A 26 -3.89 -7.50 -4.72
C ARG A 26 -4.15 -6.01 -4.88
N ARG A 27 -4.73 -5.58 -6.01
CA ARG A 27 -5.13 -4.19 -6.22
C ARG A 27 -6.13 -3.70 -5.16
N LYS A 28 -7.11 -4.54 -4.78
CA LYS A 28 -8.10 -4.18 -3.75
C LYS A 28 -7.48 -4.16 -2.35
N ILE A 29 -6.57 -5.09 -2.07
CA ILE A 29 -5.88 -5.16 -0.77
C ILE A 29 -4.93 -3.97 -0.59
N MET A 30 -4.23 -3.55 -1.65
CA MET A 30 -3.33 -2.39 -1.64
C MET A 30 -4.11 -1.07 -1.78
N SER A 31 -4.90 -0.74 -0.77
CA SER A 31 -5.66 0.51 -0.67
C SER A 31 -5.06 1.47 0.36
N ALA A 32 -5.11 2.78 0.08
CA ALA A 32 -4.76 3.82 1.02
C ALA A 32 -6.01 4.54 1.52
N ALA A 33 -5.92 5.09 2.73
CA ALA A 33 -6.96 5.94 3.29
C ALA A 33 -6.86 7.36 2.72
N LEU A 34 -8.01 7.97 2.42
CA LEU A 34 -8.05 9.35 1.92
C LEU A 34 -7.85 10.36 3.04
N SER A 35 -7.44 11.60 2.69
CA SER A 35 -7.43 12.76 3.58
C SER A 35 -8.85 13.13 4.01
N LYS A 36 -9.01 13.89 5.09
CA LYS A 36 -10.34 14.25 5.62
C LYS A 36 -11.18 14.99 4.57
N GLU A 37 -10.61 15.98 3.92
CA GLU A 37 -11.24 16.74 2.83
C GLU A 37 -11.73 15.84 1.67
N LEU A 38 -10.90 14.88 1.24
CA LEU A 38 -11.28 13.95 0.18
C LEU A 38 -12.32 12.93 0.64
N ARG A 39 -12.33 12.57 1.92
CA ARG A 39 -13.38 11.72 2.49
C ARG A 39 -14.72 12.43 2.50
N ASP A 40 -14.75 13.70 2.87
CA ASP A 40 -16.00 14.47 2.93
C ASP A 40 -16.55 14.68 1.51
N LYS A 41 -15.68 14.92 0.52
CA LYS A 41 -16.07 15.08 -0.89
C LYS A 41 -16.62 13.80 -1.52
N TYR A 42 -15.97 12.66 -1.31
CA TYR A 42 -16.30 11.40 -1.99
C TYR A 42 -17.02 10.38 -1.10
N ASN A 43 -17.30 10.73 0.16
CA ASN A 43 -17.89 9.90 1.20
C ASN A 43 -17.27 8.49 1.32
N THR A 44 -15.98 8.36 1.03
CA THR A 44 -15.28 7.06 0.94
C THR A 44 -14.05 7.06 1.82
N ARG A 45 -13.87 6.01 2.64
CA ARG A 45 -12.74 5.91 3.58
C ARG A 45 -11.39 5.65 2.90
N SER A 46 -11.37 4.80 1.88
CA SER A 46 -10.14 4.32 1.25
C SER A 46 -10.32 3.94 -0.22
N ILE A 47 -9.27 4.12 -1.03
CA ILE A 47 -9.25 3.84 -2.46
C ILE A 47 -8.01 2.99 -2.81
N PRO A 48 -8.09 2.05 -3.76
CA PRO A 48 -6.94 1.33 -4.28
C PRO A 48 -5.94 2.28 -4.97
N ILE A 49 -4.68 2.18 -4.58
CA ILE A 49 -3.63 3.14 -4.98
C ILE A 49 -3.29 2.97 -6.47
N ARG A 50 -3.11 4.09 -7.18
CA ARG A 50 -2.69 4.13 -8.58
C ARG A 50 -1.36 4.86 -8.75
N LYS A 51 -0.78 4.70 -9.94
CA LYS A 51 0.32 5.56 -10.39
C LYS A 51 -0.21 6.98 -10.52
N ASP A 52 0.68 7.94 -10.28
CA ASP A 52 0.41 9.37 -10.37
C ASP A 52 -0.46 9.98 -9.27
N ASP A 53 -0.88 9.20 -8.26
CA ASP A 53 -1.55 9.73 -7.07
C ASP A 53 -0.55 10.46 -6.16
N GLU A 54 -1.00 11.54 -5.50
CA GLU A 54 -0.25 12.20 -4.43
C GLU A 54 -0.59 11.56 -3.08
N VAL A 55 0.46 11.17 -2.35
CA VAL A 55 0.31 10.44 -1.09
C VAL A 55 1.19 11.04 0.00
N ARG A 56 0.67 11.00 1.23
CA ARG A 56 1.40 11.34 2.45
C ARG A 56 1.78 10.11 3.24
N ILE A 57 3.02 10.03 3.70
CA ILE A 57 3.46 8.94 4.58
C ILE A 57 3.06 9.23 6.02
N VAL A 58 2.31 8.30 6.63
CA VAL A 58 1.80 8.43 8.02
C VAL A 58 2.72 7.77 9.05
N ARG A 59 3.46 6.73 8.65
CA ARG A 59 4.28 5.89 9.55
C ARG A 59 5.66 5.61 8.94
N GLY A 60 6.61 5.19 9.78
CA GLY A 60 7.97 4.86 9.39
C GLY A 60 8.91 6.06 9.31
N THR A 61 10.11 5.85 8.79
CA THR A 61 11.22 6.84 8.79
C THR A 61 10.91 8.11 8.00
N PHE A 62 10.12 7.98 6.93
CA PHE A 62 9.77 9.11 6.04
C PHE A 62 8.42 9.75 6.38
N LYS A 63 7.94 9.60 7.62
CA LYS A 63 6.67 10.16 8.09
C LYS A 63 6.58 11.67 7.85
N GLY A 64 5.41 12.12 7.42
CA GLY A 64 5.11 13.54 7.17
C GLY A 64 5.56 14.06 5.82
N ARG A 65 6.28 13.25 5.03
CA ARG A 65 6.62 13.61 3.65
C ARG A 65 5.49 13.27 2.70
N ASP A 66 5.29 14.16 1.75
CA ASP A 66 4.36 14.03 0.63
C ASP A 66 5.13 13.72 -0.64
N GLY A 67 4.52 12.95 -1.54
CA GLY A 67 5.13 12.65 -2.83
C GLY A 67 4.18 11.95 -3.79
N LYS A 68 4.55 11.97 -5.07
CA LYS A 68 3.80 11.31 -6.14
C LYS A 68 4.15 9.83 -6.22
N VAL A 69 3.17 8.97 -6.47
CA VAL A 69 3.42 7.53 -6.68
C VAL A 69 4.01 7.30 -8.07
N LEU A 70 5.26 6.83 -8.12
CA LEU A 70 5.94 6.49 -9.36
C LEU A 70 5.46 5.15 -9.92
N ARG A 71 5.48 4.11 -9.07
CA ARG A 71 5.07 2.76 -9.46
C ARG A 71 4.52 1.96 -8.29
N VAL A 72 3.52 1.12 -8.59
CA VAL A 72 2.92 0.18 -7.64
C VAL A 72 3.41 -1.23 -7.94
N TYR A 73 4.30 -1.75 -7.09
CA TYR A 73 4.89 -3.07 -7.25
C TYR A 73 4.05 -4.14 -6.52
N ARG A 74 2.99 -4.64 -7.18
CA ARG A 74 2.03 -5.60 -6.60
C ARG A 74 2.62 -6.97 -6.25
N LYS A 75 3.68 -7.41 -6.94
CA LYS A 75 4.31 -8.73 -6.66
C LYS A 75 5.04 -8.75 -5.30
N ARG A 76 5.65 -7.63 -4.92
CA ARG A 76 6.41 -7.45 -3.66
C ARG A 76 5.64 -6.72 -2.55
N TRP A 77 4.41 -6.27 -2.81
CA TRP A 77 3.61 -5.47 -1.86
C TRP A 77 4.26 -4.13 -1.49
N VAL A 78 4.93 -3.46 -2.45
CA VAL A 78 5.65 -2.20 -2.21
C VAL A 78 5.18 -1.11 -3.17
N ILE A 79 5.24 0.14 -2.70
CA ILE A 79 4.95 1.34 -3.48
C ILE A 79 6.19 2.22 -3.48
N HIS A 80 6.55 2.72 -4.66
CA HIS A 80 7.63 3.67 -4.82
C HIS A 80 7.07 5.07 -4.98
N ILE A 81 7.56 5.98 -4.15
CA ILE A 81 7.14 7.37 -4.06
C ILE A 81 8.31 8.24 -4.51
N ASP A 82 8.00 9.32 -5.22
CA ASP A 82 8.98 10.28 -5.69
C ASP A 82 9.72 10.96 -4.53
N ARG A 83 11.01 11.26 -4.72
CA ARG A 83 11.91 11.88 -3.73
C ARG A 83 12.13 11.08 -2.43
N ILE A 84 11.70 9.82 -2.39
CA ILE A 84 11.90 8.91 -1.26
C ILE A 84 12.85 7.80 -1.70
N SER A 85 14.13 8.13 -1.68
CA SER A 85 15.24 7.22 -1.97
C SER A 85 16.31 7.32 -0.90
N LYS A 86 17.00 6.21 -0.64
CA LYS A 86 18.24 6.21 0.13
C LYS A 86 19.40 6.25 -0.85
N GLU A 87 20.36 7.13 -0.57
CA GLU A 87 21.64 7.13 -1.27
C GLU A 87 22.40 5.86 -0.89
N LYS A 88 23.04 5.25 -1.89
CA LYS A 88 23.98 4.15 -1.68
C LYS A 88 25.39 4.72 -1.69
N ILE A 89 26.31 3.99 -1.07
CA ILE A 89 27.75 4.28 -1.12
C ILE A 89 28.26 4.23 -2.58
N SER A 90 27.66 3.38 -3.42
CA SER A 90 27.80 3.49 -4.88
C SER A 90 26.91 4.60 -5.42
N GLU A 91 27.38 5.40 -6.38
CA GLU A 91 26.68 6.53 -7.05
C GLU A 91 25.30 6.22 -7.68
N ARG A 92 24.80 4.98 -7.54
CA ARG A 92 23.48 4.56 -8.00
C ARG A 92 22.43 4.68 -6.89
N VAL A 93 21.40 5.47 -7.15
CA VAL A 93 20.24 5.64 -6.26
C VAL A 93 19.51 4.31 -6.00
N CYS A 94 19.28 3.98 -4.73
CA CYS A 94 18.65 2.74 -4.33
C CYS A 94 17.13 2.86 -4.24
N TRP A 95 16.42 2.17 -5.14
CA TRP A 95 14.99 1.94 -5.05
C TRP A 95 14.63 0.76 -4.12
N THR A 96 15.15 0.72 -2.90
CA THR A 96 14.64 -0.16 -1.83
C THR A 96 14.88 0.57 -0.49
N GLU A 97 13.92 0.65 0.44
CA GLU A 97 13.31 -0.48 1.13
C GLU A 97 11.96 -0.09 1.76
N LYS A 98 11.04 -1.06 1.79
CA LYS A 98 9.92 -1.21 2.74
C LYS A 98 9.26 0.08 3.24
N THR A 99 8.30 0.60 2.47
CA THR A 99 7.14 1.26 3.06
C THR A 99 6.25 0.18 3.69
N GLU A 100 6.58 -0.21 4.93
CA GLU A 100 5.61 -0.87 5.79
C GLU A 100 4.49 0.14 6.09
N PHE A 101 3.26 -0.22 5.73
CA PHE A 101 2.05 0.50 6.11
C PHE A 101 1.79 0.40 7.63
#